data_AF-A0A2H1VPM5-F1
#
_entry.id   AF-A0A2H1VPM5-F1
#
_cell.length_a   1.000
_cell.length_b   1.000
_cell.length_c   1.000
_cell.angle_alpha   90.00
_cell.angle_beta   90.00
_cell.angle_gamma   90.00
#
_symmetry.space_group_name_H-M   'P 1'
#
loop_
_entity.id
_entity.type
_entity.pdbx_description
1 polymer ?
#
loop_
_entity_poly.entity_id
_entity_poly.type
_entity_poly.pdbx_seq_one_letter_code
_entity_poly.pdbx_strand_id
1 'polypeptide(L)'
;MKRAIQTVKDVKAPQERWKALNEIDAGICEEMTYAEIQQKYPSDFNARDANKFAYRYPRGESYEDLVARLEPVIMELERQGNVLVVSHQAVMRCLLAYFLDKSAEELPYLHVPLHTVIKLTPVAYGCREEHIKLSVPAVDTHRPKPSDDEDAAEIQVIPAPPIKPPTPPVLNGETNGEQSEDSQSH
;
A
#
# COMPACT_ATOMS: atom_id res chain seq x y z
N MET A 1 10.57 1.88 1.49
CA MET A 1 10.73 0.40 1.35
C MET A 1 10.98 -0.04 -0.10
N LYS A 2 11.54 -1.25 -0.33
CA LYS A 2 11.93 -1.78 -1.66
C LYS A 2 10.82 -1.71 -2.71
N ARG A 3 9.58 -2.09 -2.35
CA ARG A 3 8.42 -2.10 -3.25
C ARG A 3 8.10 -0.72 -3.84
N ALA A 4 8.05 0.33 -3.00
CA ALA A 4 7.80 1.70 -3.47
C ALA A 4 8.90 2.20 -4.41
N ILE A 5 10.17 1.90 -4.08
CA ILE A 5 11.34 2.27 -4.90
C ILE A 5 11.28 1.57 -6.27
N GLN A 6 10.87 0.30 -6.31
CA GLN A 6 10.73 -0.44 -7.56
C GLN A 6 9.60 0.12 -8.43
N THR A 7 8.45 0.50 -7.84
CA THR A 7 7.32 1.08 -8.57
C THR A 7 7.69 2.36 -9.32
N VAL A 8 8.52 3.23 -8.72
CA VAL A 8 8.90 4.52 -9.32
C VAL A 8 10.16 4.44 -10.19
N LYS A 9 10.77 3.26 -10.35
CA LYS A 9 12.07 3.11 -11.03
C LYS A 9 12.10 3.75 -12.43
N ASP A 10 11.02 3.59 -13.18
CA ASP A 10 10.92 4.06 -14.57
C ASP A 10 10.23 5.43 -14.69
N VAL A 11 9.88 6.06 -13.57
CA VAL A 11 9.27 7.39 -13.53
C VAL A 11 10.36 8.47 -13.69
N LYS A 12 10.34 9.16 -14.84
CA LYS A 12 11.28 10.24 -15.18
C LYS A 12 10.90 11.57 -14.51
N ALA A 13 11.12 11.66 -13.20
CA ALA A 13 10.94 12.88 -12.40
C ALA A 13 11.97 12.91 -11.26
N PRO A 14 12.24 14.06 -10.63
CA PRO A 14 12.97 14.11 -9.37
C PRO A 14 12.29 13.21 -8.33
N GLN A 15 13.07 12.37 -7.63
CA GLN A 15 12.56 11.43 -6.64
C GLN A 15 13.20 11.69 -5.28
N GLU A 16 12.37 11.84 -4.26
CA GLU A 16 12.81 11.95 -2.87
C GLU A 16 12.37 10.74 -2.06
N ARG A 17 13.20 10.33 -1.11
CA ARG A 17 12.95 9.16 -0.27
C ARG A 17 12.77 9.58 1.17
N TRP A 18 11.57 9.38 1.67
CA TRP A 18 11.21 9.75 3.04
C TRP A 18 11.03 8.49 3.87
N LYS A 19 11.83 8.34 4.94
CA LYS A 19 11.67 7.22 5.89
C LYS A 19 10.29 7.26 6.56
N ALA A 20 9.73 8.46 6.74
CA ALA A 20 8.37 8.68 7.22
C ALA A 20 7.28 8.13 6.30
N LEU A 21 7.58 7.73 5.06
CA LEU A 21 6.64 7.05 4.16
C LEU A 21 6.75 5.51 4.18
N ASN A 22 7.56 4.93 5.07
CA ASN A 22 7.57 3.49 5.29
C ASN A 22 6.24 3.04 5.92
N GLU A 23 5.84 1.80 5.65
CA GLU A 23 4.58 1.23 6.15
C GLU A 23 4.56 1.22 7.68
N ILE A 24 3.35 1.16 8.23
CA ILE A 24 3.14 0.95 9.67
C ILE A 24 3.88 -0.29 10.15
N ASP A 25 4.61 -0.16 11.26
CA ASP A 25 5.32 -1.27 11.89
C ASP A 25 4.34 -2.16 12.68
N ALA A 26 4.18 -3.41 12.29
CA ALA A 26 3.34 -4.39 12.98
C ALA A 26 4.03 -5.05 14.19
N GLY A 27 5.26 -4.67 14.51
CA GLY A 27 6.01 -5.14 15.67
C GLY A 27 6.19 -6.66 15.68
N ILE A 28 5.74 -7.31 16.75
CA ILE A 28 5.77 -8.78 16.87
C ILE A 28 4.94 -9.51 15.79
N CYS A 29 4.03 -8.81 15.11
CA CYS A 29 3.14 -9.36 14.09
C CYS A 29 3.64 -9.08 12.65
N GLU A 30 4.85 -8.54 12.47
CA GLU A 30 5.46 -8.42 11.15
C GLU A 30 5.52 -9.77 10.43
N GLU A 31 5.29 -9.72 9.11
CA GLU A 31 5.27 -10.88 8.20
C GLU A 31 4.19 -11.95 8.51
N MET A 32 3.25 -11.68 9.42
CA MET A 32 2.12 -12.59 9.72
C MET A 32 0.87 -12.23 8.93
N THR A 33 0.09 -13.24 8.56
CA THR A 33 -1.27 -13.07 8.05
C THR A 33 -2.25 -12.77 9.20
N TYR A 34 -3.41 -12.18 8.90
CA TYR A 34 -4.45 -11.96 9.91
C TYR A 34 -4.91 -13.25 10.60
N ALA A 35 -4.98 -14.36 9.86
CA ALA A 35 -5.34 -15.67 10.43
C ALA A 35 -4.29 -16.17 11.44
N GLU A 36 -3.00 -16.02 11.13
CA GLU A 36 -1.92 -16.37 12.05
C GLU A 36 -1.92 -15.47 13.30
N ILE A 37 -2.18 -14.17 13.14
CA ILE A 37 -2.31 -13.23 14.27
C ILE A 37 -3.49 -13.64 15.16
N GLN A 38 -4.65 -13.95 14.58
CA GLN A 38 -5.82 -14.38 15.35
C GLN A 38 -5.56 -15.67 16.13
N GLN A 39 -4.85 -16.63 15.54
CA GLN A 39 -4.51 -17.89 16.20
C GLN A 39 -3.45 -17.72 17.30
N LYS A 40 -2.41 -16.93 17.03
CA LYS A 40 -1.23 -16.81 17.90
C LYS A 40 -1.39 -15.74 18.98
N TYR A 41 -2.08 -14.65 18.66
CA TYR A 41 -2.29 -13.48 19.50
C TYR A 41 -3.77 -13.04 19.49
N PRO A 42 -4.72 -13.90 19.91
CA PRO A 42 -6.15 -13.61 19.84
C PRO A 42 -6.55 -12.36 20.64
N SER A 43 -5.88 -12.11 21.79
CA SER A 43 -6.09 -10.90 22.59
C SER A 43 -5.72 -9.63 21.83
N ASP A 44 -4.59 -9.64 21.13
CA ASP A 44 -4.10 -8.50 20.36
C ASP A 44 -4.96 -8.27 19.11
N PHE A 45 -5.40 -9.36 18.47
CA PHE A 45 -6.35 -9.30 17.35
C PHE A 45 -7.65 -8.59 17.77
N ASN A 46 -8.27 -9.02 18.87
CA ASN A 46 -9.52 -8.44 19.37
C ASN A 46 -9.34 -7.01 19.87
N ALA A 47 -8.24 -6.73 20.58
CA ALA A 47 -7.94 -5.38 21.08
C ALA A 47 -7.74 -4.39 19.92
N ARG A 48 -7.11 -4.84 18.83
CA ARG A 48 -6.96 -4.04 17.62
C ARG A 48 -8.28 -3.79 16.92
N ASP A 49 -9.18 -4.77 16.85
CA ASP A 49 -10.49 -4.57 16.23
C ASP A 49 -11.35 -3.59 17.03
N ALA A 50 -11.30 -3.67 18.37
CA ALA A 50 -12.02 -2.76 19.26
C ALA A 50 -11.55 -1.30 19.15
N ASN A 51 -10.25 -1.05 18.92
CA ASN A 51 -9.73 0.31 18.78
C ASN A 51 -8.55 0.38 17.81
N LYS A 52 -8.83 0.20 16.52
CA LYS A 52 -7.81 0.09 15.47
C LYS A 52 -6.95 1.35 15.31
N PHE A 53 -7.48 2.53 15.68
CA PHE A 53 -6.76 3.79 15.56
C PHE A 53 -5.63 3.89 16.60
N ALA A 54 -5.96 3.71 17.88
CA ALA A 54 -5.00 3.90 18.98
C ALA A 54 -4.24 2.63 19.36
N TYR A 55 -4.73 1.45 18.99
CA TYR A 55 -4.07 0.20 19.35
C TYR A 55 -2.69 0.08 18.70
N ARG A 56 -1.69 -0.25 19.52
CA ARG A 56 -0.30 -0.44 19.14
C ARG A 56 0.08 -1.90 19.37
N TYR A 57 0.49 -2.60 18.31
CA TYR A 57 1.06 -3.93 18.47
C TYR A 57 2.31 -3.88 19.36
N PRO A 58 2.61 -4.93 20.15
CA PRO A 58 3.85 -4.95 20.92
C PRO A 58 5.08 -4.72 20.03
N ARG A 59 5.86 -3.69 20.36
CA ARG A 59 7.03 -3.22 19.60
C ARG A 59 6.72 -2.69 18.18
N GLY A 60 5.48 -2.32 17.90
CA GLY A 60 5.04 -1.73 16.63
C GLY A 60 4.52 -0.29 16.78
N GLU A 61 3.77 0.15 15.78
CA GLU A 61 3.12 1.46 15.69
C GLU A 61 1.58 1.32 15.73
N SER A 62 0.89 2.34 16.25
CA SER A 62 -0.54 2.55 16.02
C SER A 62 -0.78 3.47 14.81
N TYR A 63 -2.05 3.63 14.37
CA TYR A 63 -2.35 4.67 13.38
C TYR A 63 -2.13 6.08 13.95
N GLU A 64 -2.31 6.27 15.25
CA GLU A 64 -1.98 7.52 15.93
C GLU A 64 -0.48 7.86 15.82
N ASP A 65 0.41 6.88 16.07
CA ASP A 65 1.86 7.07 15.87
C ASP A 65 2.18 7.41 14.41
N LEU A 66 1.51 6.74 13.49
CA LEU A 66 1.70 6.96 12.05
C LEU A 66 1.27 8.36 11.63
N VAL A 67 0.16 8.87 12.15
CA VAL A 67 -0.30 10.25 11.91
C VAL A 67 0.75 11.25 12.41
N ALA A 68 1.25 11.08 13.64
CA ALA A 68 2.29 11.96 14.18
C ALA A 68 3.57 11.94 13.34
N ARG A 69 4.00 10.76 12.88
CA ARG A 69 5.16 10.60 11.98
C ARG A 69 4.97 11.24 10.60
N LEU A 70 3.73 11.33 10.11
CA LEU A 70 3.40 11.87 8.79
C LEU A 70 3.19 13.39 8.79
N GLU A 71 3.14 14.05 9.94
CA GLU A 71 2.97 15.50 10.04
C GLU A 71 3.99 16.28 9.16
N PRO A 72 5.31 15.98 9.17
CA PRO A 72 6.26 16.68 8.30
C PRO A 72 6.03 16.41 6.81
N VAL A 73 5.50 15.24 6.46
CA VAL A 73 5.17 14.88 5.07
C VAL A 73 3.98 15.71 4.60
N ILE A 74 2.95 15.82 5.43
CA ILE A 74 1.76 16.62 5.14
C ILE A 74 2.14 18.08 4.89
N MET A 75 2.94 18.68 5.78
CA MET A 75 3.41 20.05 5.62
C MET A 75 4.14 20.26 4.28
N GLU A 76 4.98 19.31 3.87
CA GLU A 76 5.69 19.38 2.61
C GLU A 76 4.75 19.22 1.40
N LEU A 77 3.73 18.36 1.49
CA LEU A 77 2.71 18.21 0.46
C LEU A 77 1.86 19.47 0.27
N GLU A 78 1.53 20.19 1.34
CA GLU A 78 0.83 21.48 1.26
C GLU A 78 1.68 22.59 0.63
N ARG A 79 3.01 22.52 0.81
CA ARG A 79 3.96 23.51 0.28
C ARG A 79 4.21 23.32 -1.22
N GLN A 80 4.05 22.10 -1.73
CA GLN A 80 4.39 21.71 -3.09
C GLN A 80 3.19 21.83 -4.04
N GLY A 81 3.48 21.87 -5.34
CA GLY A 81 2.46 21.83 -6.39
C GLY A 81 2.08 20.38 -6.74
N ASN A 82 2.36 19.97 -7.98
CA ASN A 82 2.07 18.61 -8.43
C ASN A 82 3.06 17.61 -7.83
N VAL A 83 2.59 16.70 -6.98
CA VAL A 83 3.38 15.65 -6.35
C VAL A 83 2.74 14.28 -6.58
N LEU A 84 3.57 13.27 -6.83
CA LEU A 84 3.18 11.86 -6.83
C LEU A 84 3.77 11.17 -5.59
N VAL A 85 2.91 10.72 -4.68
CA VAL A 85 3.33 9.92 -3.52
C VAL A 85 3.09 8.45 -3.81
N VAL A 86 4.15 7.63 -3.71
CA VAL A 86 4.06 6.17 -3.79
C VAL A 86 4.46 5.59 -2.43
N SER A 87 3.49 4.98 -1.74
CA SER A 87 3.70 4.44 -0.39
C SER A 87 2.86 3.17 -0.18
N HIS A 88 2.22 3.04 0.97
CA HIS A 88 1.69 1.80 1.51
C HIS A 88 0.31 2.02 2.11
N GLN A 89 -0.38 0.93 2.48
CA GLN A 89 -1.82 0.99 2.72
C GLN A 89 -2.15 1.87 3.93
N ALA A 90 -1.48 1.67 5.07
CA ALA A 90 -1.77 2.45 6.27
C ALA A 90 -1.33 3.91 6.11
N VAL A 91 -0.19 4.15 5.47
CA VAL A 91 0.30 5.51 5.16
C VAL A 91 -0.68 6.27 4.26
N MET A 92 -1.15 5.62 3.19
CA MET A 92 -2.09 6.23 2.25
C MET A 92 -3.43 6.54 2.92
N ARG A 93 -3.90 5.69 3.83
CA ARG A 93 -5.08 5.98 4.65
C ARG A 93 -4.90 7.26 5.46
N CYS A 94 -3.76 7.44 6.13
CA CYS A 94 -3.48 8.67 6.89
C CYS A 94 -3.47 9.91 5.99
N LEU A 95 -2.81 9.84 4.83
CA LEU A 95 -2.74 10.97 3.89
C LEU A 95 -4.14 11.30 3.33
N LEU A 96 -4.92 10.29 2.94
CA LEU A 96 -6.29 10.48 2.46
C LEU A 96 -7.18 11.05 3.55
N ALA A 97 -7.07 10.54 4.78
CA ALA A 97 -7.87 11.05 5.88
C ALA A 97 -7.62 12.54 6.16
N TYR A 98 -6.37 12.98 6.05
CA TYR A 98 -6.03 14.39 6.15
C TYR A 98 -6.70 15.22 5.04
N PHE A 99 -6.51 14.86 3.76
CA PHE A 99 -7.02 15.66 2.64
C PHE A 99 -8.55 15.58 2.45
N LEU A 100 -9.18 14.51 2.93
CA LEU A 100 -10.62 14.27 2.81
C LEU A 100 -11.38 14.52 4.12
N ASP A 101 -10.73 15.12 5.12
CA ASP A 101 -11.29 15.45 6.43
C ASP A 101 -12.00 14.26 7.10
N LYS A 102 -11.31 13.12 7.17
CA LYS A 102 -11.84 11.89 7.76
C LYS A 102 -11.48 11.77 9.22
N SER A 103 -12.44 11.28 10.00
CA SER A 103 -12.26 11.09 11.43
C SER A 103 -11.24 10.00 11.75
N ALA A 104 -10.73 10.01 13.00
CA ALA A 104 -9.86 8.96 13.53
C ALA A 104 -10.52 7.57 13.51
N GLU A 105 -11.85 7.51 13.56
CA GLU A 105 -12.60 6.26 13.47
C GLU A 105 -12.65 5.72 12.03
N GLU A 106 -12.84 6.59 11.03
CA GLU A 106 -12.89 6.19 9.61
C GLU A 106 -11.50 5.87 9.04
N LEU A 107 -10.47 6.61 9.46
CA LEU A 107 -9.12 6.59 8.88
C LEU A 107 -8.56 5.15 8.72
N PRO A 108 -8.55 4.28 9.75
CA PRO A 108 -7.99 2.93 9.64
C PRO A 108 -8.74 2.00 8.67
N TYR A 109 -9.90 2.43 8.17
CA TYR A 109 -10.79 1.68 7.30
C TYR A 109 -10.99 2.33 5.94
N LEU A 110 -10.30 3.43 5.63
CA LEU A 110 -10.34 3.98 4.27
C LEU A 110 -9.88 2.93 3.24
N HIS A 111 -10.57 2.88 2.12
CA HIS A 111 -10.30 1.92 1.06
C HIS A 111 -9.19 2.44 0.14
N VAL A 112 -8.05 1.74 0.10
CA VAL A 112 -6.89 2.08 -0.73
C VAL A 112 -6.53 0.86 -1.58
N PRO A 113 -7.14 0.72 -2.77
CA PRO A 113 -6.92 -0.45 -3.61
C PRO A 113 -5.54 -0.43 -4.27
N LEU A 114 -4.96 -1.61 -4.46
CA LEU A 114 -3.75 -1.77 -5.27
C LEU A 114 -4.00 -1.38 -6.74
N HIS A 115 -2.93 -0.98 -7.42
CA HIS A 115 -2.93 -0.61 -8.84
C HIS A 115 -3.95 0.47 -9.22
N THR A 116 -4.25 1.38 -8.30
CA THR A 116 -5.15 2.51 -8.52
C THR A 116 -4.43 3.79 -8.15
N VAL A 117 -4.48 4.78 -9.03
CA VAL A 117 -4.02 6.15 -8.72
C VAL A 117 -5.20 6.90 -8.14
N ILE A 118 -5.05 7.39 -6.90
CA ILE A 118 -6.04 8.26 -6.26
C ILE A 118 -5.56 9.69 -6.46
N LYS A 119 -6.26 10.42 -7.34
CA LYS A 119 -5.96 11.81 -7.65
C LYS A 119 -6.76 12.70 -6.72
N LEU A 120 -6.04 13.56 -6.01
CA LEU A 120 -6.59 14.57 -5.13
C LEU A 120 -6.45 15.95 -5.79
N THR A 121 -7.55 16.69 -5.89
CA THR A 121 -7.56 18.05 -6.43
C THR A 121 -8.13 19.00 -5.37
N PRO A 122 -7.28 19.82 -4.70
CA PRO A 122 -7.75 20.81 -3.74
C PRO A 122 -8.75 21.78 -4.38
N VAL A 123 -9.84 22.07 -3.65
CA VAL A 123 -10.88 23.04 -4.03
C VAL A 123 -11.18 23.95 -2.85
N ALA A 124 -11.96 25.02 -3.04
CA ALA A 124 -12.19 26.04 -2.02
C ALA A 124 -12.71 25.48 -0.67
N TYR A 125 -13.46 24.37 -0.69
CA TYR A 125 -14.04 23.74 0.50
C TYR A 125 -13.78 22.22 0.50
N GLY A 126 -12.50 21.84 0.51
CA GLY A 126 -12.06 20.46 0.65
C GLY A 126 -11.25 19.97 -0.54
N CYS A 127 -11.36 18.68 -0.85
CA CYS A 127 -10.57 18.04 -1.89
C CYS A 127 -11.43 17.10 -2.74
N ARG A 128 -11.34 17.23 -4.06
CA ARG A 128 -11.99 16.30 -4.98
C ARG A 128 -11.11 15.07 -5.18
N GLU A 129 -11.73 13.90 -5.00
CA GLU A 129 -11.10 12.59 -5.16
C GLU A 129 -11.52 11.94 -6.49
N GLU A 130 -10.56 11.45 -7.26
CA GLU A 130 -10.78 10.71 -8.51
C GLU A 130 -9.95 9.42 -8.50
N HIS A 131 -10.57 8.26 -8.79
CA HIS A 131 -9.90 6.95 -8.80
C HIS A 131 -9.61 6.52 -10.23
N ILE A 132 -8.33 6.32 -10.55
CA ILE A 132 -7.88 5.89 -11.86
C ILE A 132 -7.29 4.50 -11.73
N LYS A 133 -8.11 3.48 -12.02
CA LYS A 133 -7.69 2.08 -11.96
C LYS A 133 -6.79 1.75 -13.16
N LEU A 134 -5.61 1.21 -12.88
CA LEU A 134 -4.70 0.74 -13.92
C LEU A 134 -5.12 -0.66 -14.38
N SER A 135 -4.89 -0.98 -15.66
CA SER A 135 -5.25 -2.25 -16.29
C SER A 135 -4.30 -3.40 -15.89
N VAL A 136 -4.04 -3.55 -14.59
CA VAL A 136 -3.20 -4.62 -14.02
C VAL A 136 -3.95 -5.23 -12.85
N PRO A 137 -4.26 -6.54 -12.87
CA PRO A 137 -4.97 -7.19 -11.77
C PRO A 137 -4.14 -7.17 -10.48
N ALA A 138 -4.81 -7.10 -9.33
CA ALA A 138 -4.21 -7.17 -8.01
C ALA A 138 -5.16 -7.89 -7.05
N VAL A 139 -4.59 -8.39 -5.96
CA VAL A 139 -5.35 -8.91 -4.82
C VAL A 139 -6.00 -7.76 -4.05
N ASP A 140 -7.11 -8.05 -3.37
CA ASP A 140 -7.65 -7.13 -2.38
C ASP A 140 -6.99 -7.38 -1.02
N THR A 141 -6.62 -6.30 -0.36
CA THR A 141 -5.97 -6.28 0.96
C THR A 141 -6.79 -5.53 2.00
N HIS A 142 -7.99 -5.07 1.63
CA HIS A 142 -8.90 -4.39 2.52
C HIS A 142 -9.56 -5.39 3.48
N ARG A 143 -9.55 -5.06 4.78
CA ARG A 143 -10.35 -5.75 5.79
C ARG A 143 -11.35 -4.74 6.38
N PRO A 144 -12.66 -4.97 6.23
CA PRO A 144 -13.69 -4.08 6.77
C PRO A 144 -13.64 -4.02 8.30
N LYS A 145 -14.28 -3.00 8.88
CA LYS A 145 -14.55 -2.96 10.31
C LYS A 145 -15.51 -4.11 10.64
N PRO A 146 -15.22 -4.97 11.64
CA PRO A 146 -16.18 -5.96 12.10
C PRO A 146 -17.48 -5.28 12.50
N SER A 147 -18.63 -5.78 12.05
CA SER A 147 -19.93 -5.30 12.48
C SER A 147 -20.32 -5.93 13.81
N ASP A 148 -21.01 -5.18 14.67
CA ASP A 148 -21.52 -5.66 15.96
C ASP A 148 -22.45 -6.89 15.83
N ASP A 149 -23.02 -7.12 14.65
CA ASP A 149 -23.90 -8.25 14.33
C ASP A 149 -23.16 -9.57 13.98
N GLU A 150 -21.83 -9.54 13.76
CA GLU A 150 -21.05 -10.69 13.27
C GLU A 150 -20.20 -11.41 14.35
N ASP A 151 -20.39 -11.08 15.63
CA ASP A 151 -19.66 -11.72 16.74
C ASP A 151 -20.04 -13.21 17.02
N ALA A 152 -20.82 -13.86 16.14
CA ALA A 152 -21.30 -15.23 16.36
C ALA A 152 -21.22 -16.20 15.16
N ALA A 153 -20.79 -15.79 13.96
CA ALA A 153 -20.72 -16.69 12.81
C ALA A 153 -19.38 -16.57 12.07
N GLU A 154 -18.73 -17.72 11.86
CA GLU A 154 -17.50 -17.93 11.09
C GLU A 154 -17.26 -16.87 10.00
N ILE A 155 -16.38 -15.90 10.28
CA ILE A 155 -15.85 -15.02 9.24
C ILE A 155 -15.06 -15.92 8.28
N GLN A 156 -15.55 -16.07 7.06
CA GLN A 156 -14.89 -16.84 6.01
C GLN A 156 -13.47 -16.33 5.83
N VAL A 157 -12.52 -17.18 6.20
CA VAL A 157 -11.10 -17.02 5.99
C VAL A 157 -10.89 -16.83 4.49
N ILE A 158 -10.60 -15.61 4.05
CA ILE A 158 -10.04 -15.37 2.71
C ILE A 158 -8.52 -15.56 2.86
N PRO A 159 -7.94 -16.70 2.46
CA PRO A 159 -6.49 -16.85 2.48
C PRO A 159 -5.89 -15.83 1.53
N ALA A 160 -4.94 -15.03 2.01
CA ALA A 160 -4.10 -14.23 1.14
C ALA A 160 -3.39 -15.21 0.17
N PRO A 161 -3.55 -15.06 -1.15
CA PRO A 161 -2.89 -15.96 -2.07
C PRO A 161 -1.37 -15.79 -1.93
N PRO A 162 -0.59 -16.87 -2.05
CA PRO A 162 0.86 -16.80 -1.95
C PRO A 162 1.41 -15.80 -2.97
N ILE A 163 2.19 -14.83 -2.49
CA ILE A 163 2.89 -13.87 -3.34
C ILE A 163 3.88 -14.67 -4.18
N LYS A 164 3.51 -15.01 -5.42
CA LYS A 164 4.46 -15.59 -6.37
C LYS A 164 5.56 -14.54 -6.61
N PRO A 165 6.84 -14.89 -6.46
CA PRO A 165 7.92 -13.97 -6.81
C PRO A 165 7.74 -13.54 -8.28
N PRO A 166 8.00 -12.26 -8.61
CA PRO A 166 7.88 -11.77 -9.98
C PRO A 166 8.74 -12.64 -10.88
N THR A 167 8.11 -13.24 -11.89
CA THR A 167 8.81 -14.01 -12.91
C THR A 167 9.78 -13.06 -13.62
N PRO A 168 11.10 -13.33 -13.63
CA PRO A 168 12.02 -12.47 -14.36
C PRO A 168 11.62 -12.44 -15.84
N PRO A 169 11.76 -11.28 -16.51
CA PRO A 169 11.44 -11.19 -17.93
C PRO A 169 12.32 -12.18 -18.70
N VAL A 170 11.68 -12.96 -19.57
CA VAL A 170 12.36 -13.82 -20.53
C VAL A 170 13.17 -12.91 -21.44
N LEU A 171 14.50 -12.94 -21.28
CA LEU A 171 15.41 -12.39 -22.29
C LEU A 171 15.26 -13.30 -23.52
N ASN A 172 14.54 -12.84 -24.53
CA ASN A 172 14.63 -13.45 -25.84
C ASN A 172 16.05 -13.15 -26.36
N GLY A 173 16.92 -14.15 -26.27
CA GLY A 173 18.22 -14.14 -26.92
C GLY A 173 18.00 -14.25 -28.42
N GLU A 174 18.03 -13.10 -29.11
CA GLU A 174 18.32 -13.07 -30.54
C GLU A 174 19.76 -13.55 -30.70
N THR A 175 19.90 -14.80 -31.14
CA THR A 175 21.17 -15.37 -31.57
C THR A 175 21.49 -14.80 -32.95
N ASN A 176 22.66 -14.16 -33.05
CA ASN A 176 23.24 -13.69 -34.30
C ASN A 176 23.31 -14.84 -35.31
N GLY A 177 22.60 -14.68 -36.44
CA GLY A 177 22.80 -15.49 -37.63
C GLY A 177 24.06 -15.01 -38.36
N GLU A 178 25.12 -15.81 -38.28
CA GLU A 178 26.29 -15.76 -39.15
C GLU A 178 25.86 -15.80 -40.63
N GLN A 179 26.15 -14.72 -41.37
CA GLN A 179 26.13 -14.73 -42.84
C GLN A 179 27.38 -15.47 -43.31
N SER A 180 27.17 -16.66 -43.89
CA SER A 180 28.15 -17.32 -44.75
C SER A 180 27.90 -16.84 -46.18
N GLU A 181 28.83 -16.03 -46.70
CA GLU A 181 29.00 -15.83 -48.13
C GLU A 181 29.73 -17.05 -48.68
N ASP A 182 29.09 -17.81 -49.57
CA ASP A 182 29.84 -18.49 -50.61
C ASP A 182 28.96 -18.84 -51.82
N SER A 183 29.58 -18.76 -52.99
CA SER A 183 29.13 -19.24 -54.31
C SER A 183 28.24 -18.32 -55.16
N GLN A 184 28.88 -17.52 -56.02
CA GLN A 184 28.51 -17.51 -57.44
C GLN A 184 29.74 -17.57 -58.36
N SER A 185 29.73 -18.63 -59.16
CA SER A 185 30.56 -18.94 -60.32
C SER A 185 30.32 -17.99 -61.50
N HIS A 186 31.39 -17.41 -62.06
CA HIS A 186 31.81 -17.56 -63.46
C HIS A 186 33.09 -16.79 -63.77
#